data_AF-A0A0N0JT42-F1
#
_entry.id   AF-A0A0N0JT42-F1
#
_cell.length_a   1.000
_cell.length_b   1.000
_cell.length_c   1.000
_cell.angle_alpha   90.00
_cell.angle_beta   90.00
_cell.angle_gamma   90.00
#
_symmetry.space_group_name_H-M   'P 1'
#
loop_
_entity.id
_entity.type
_entity.pdbx_description
1 polymer ?
#
loop_
_entity_poly.entity_id
_entity_poly.type
_entity_poly.pdbx_seq_one_letter_code
_entity_poly.pdbx_strand_id
1 'polypeptide(L)'
;MRIPHFLEAAVLDLRASRRKQNALLNEFRDDPRMQQLAIAGAQVAARVPDQPLSLNDRERAFWDMQDDEELEAFLYSELLPTLDSHLSQAQWLRLPLGYLPLYLVLSFERRRLFEGWTAARELPGNRLQYVSEAYGVLGLHEEAMALYQVRKRLDEDAITHGRESEDADLQAAYTLRTNPFSDGRVRGAQLLKFVRRSPRLYAAET
;
A
#
# COMPACT_ATOMS: atom_id res chain seq x y z
N MET A 1 29.80 21.14 -4.68
CA MET A 1 28.64 21.26 -5.61
C MET A 1 27.39 21.51 -4.78
N ARG A 2 26.69 22.63 -4.99
CA ARG A 2 25.38 22.88 -4.35
C ARG A 2 24.31 22.16 -5.17
N ILE A 3 23.51 21.33 -4.52
CA ILE A 3 22.35 20.67 -5.14
C ILE A 3 21.32 21.77 -5.44
N PRO A 4 20.76 21.85 -6.65
CA PRO A 4 19.73 22.83 -6.98
C PRO A 4 18.52 22.74 -6.04
N HIS A 5 17.96 23.89 -5.64
CA HIS A 5 16.92 24.00 -4.62
C HIS A 5 15.65 23.16 -4.89
N PHE A 6 15.33 22.89 -6.16
CA PHE A 6 14.20 22.02 -6.55
C PHE A 6 14.50 20.52 -6.39
N LEU A 7 15.78 20.13 -6.43
CA LEU A 7 16.23 18.77 -6.14
C LEU A 7 16.28 18.51 -4.63
N GLU A 8 16.48 19.54 -3.79
CA GLU A 8 16.42 19.39 -2.33
C GLU A 8 15.02 19.01 -1.84
N ALA A 9 13.96 19.61 -2.38
CA ALA A 9 12.59 19.25 -2.02
C ALA A 9 12.26 17.81 -2.44
N ALA A 10 12.60 17.43 -3.67
CA ALA A 10 12.41 16.06 -4.16
C ALA A 10 13.23 15.04 -3.35
N VAL A 11 14.47 15.35 -2.99
CA VAL A 11 15.33 14.48 -2.17
C VAL A 11 14.82 14.39 -0.72
N LEU A 12 14.26 15.46 -0.17
CA LEU A 12 13.63 15.46 1.16
C LEU A 12 12.34 14.63 1.16
N ASP A 13 11.51 14.74 0.12
CA ASP A 13 10.30 13.94 -0.06
C ASP A 13 10.62 12.45 -0.29
N LEU A 14 11.67 12.14 -1.06
CA LEU A 14 12.19 10.78 -1.24
C LEU A 14 12.73 10.21 0.07
N ARG A 15 13.47 10.99 0.86
CA ARG A 15 13.97 10.57 2.17
C ARG A 15 12.85 10.39 3.19
N ALA A 16 11.85 11.27 3.20
CA ALA A 16 10.67 11.15 4.06
C ALA A 16 9.85 9.91 3.68
N SER A 17 9.64 9.68 2.39
CA SER A 17 8.97 8.48 1.86
C SER A 17 9.73 7.21 2.21
N ARG A 18 11.06 7.21 2.12
CA ARG A 18 11.90 6.04 2.47
C ARG A 18 11.95 5.77 3.97
N ARG A 19 11.92 6.81 4.81
CA ARG A 19 11.76 6.64 6.27
C ARG A 19 10.39 6.06 6.62
N LYS A 20 9.32 6.54 5.97
CA LYS A 20 7.98 5.97 6.13
C LYS A 20 7.96 4.50 5.70
N GLN A 21 8.51 4.17 4.53
CA GLN A 21 8.64 2.78 4.08
C GLN A 21 9.40 1.89 5.07
N ASN A 22 10.50 2.39 5.64
CA ASN A 22 11.24 1.65 6.67
C ASN A 22 10.44 1.47 7.97
N ALA A 23 9.70 2.49 8.40
CA ALA A 23 8.84 2.40 9.58
C ALA A 23 7.72 1.38 9.38
N LEU A 24 7.05 1.44 8.21
CA LEU A 24 6.05 0.46 7.79
C LEU A 24 6.61 -0.96 7.88
N LEU A 25 7.72 -1.25 7.20
CA LEU A 25 8.34 -2.58 7.19
C LEU A 25 8.73 -3.09 8.59
N ASN A 26 9.14 -2.21 9.50
CA ASN A 26 9.53 -2.59 10.86
C ASN A 26 8.33 -2.93 11.76
N GLU A 27 7.20 -2.23 11.62
CA GLU A 27 6.00 -2.48 12.44
C GLU A 27 5.22 -3.73 12.00
N PHE A 28 5.42 -4.19 10.76
CA PHE A 28 4.87 -5.46 10.26
C PHE A 28 5.57 -6.71 10.81
N ARG A 29 6.60 -6.59 11.66
CA ARG A 29 7.40 -7.71 12.19
C ARG A 29 6.58 -8.83 12.86
N ASP A 30 5.38 -8.53 13.36
CA ASP A 30 4.55 -9.46 14.14
C ASP A 30 3.36 -10.09 13.37
N ASP A 31 3.19 -9.80 12.08
CA ASP A 31 2.23 -10.49 11.22
C ASP A 31 2.77 -11.88 10.86
N PRO A 32 2.05 -13.02 11.03
CA PRO A 32 2.53 -14.36 10.66
C PRO A 32 3.08 -14.47 9.23
N ARG A 33 2.55 -13.70 8.26
CA ARG A 33 3.07 -13.62 6.88
C ARG A 33 4.38 -12.84 6.78
N MET A 34 4.58 -11.86 7.65
CA MET A 34 5.79 -11.03 7.73
C MET A 34 6.81 -11.57 8.74
N GLN A 35 6.38 -12.35 9.73
CA GLN A 35 7.20 -13.23 10.57
C GLN A 35 7.75 -14.36 9.73
N GLN A 36 6.96 -14.95 8.81
CA GLN A 36 7.52 -15.83 7.78
C GLN A 36 8.52 -15.09 6.88
N LEU A 37 8.34 -13.80 6.60
CA LEU A 37 9.34 -12.97 5.88
C LEU A 37 10.58 -12.62 6.73
N ALA A 38 10.44 -12.48 8.04
CA ALA A 38 11.54 -12.22 8.98
C ALA A 38 12.28 -13.50 9.37
N ILE A 39 11.58 -14.64 9.48
CA ILE A 39 12.11 -15.98 9.75
C ILE A 39 12.74 -16.55 8.47
N ALA A 40 12.07 -16.44 7.32
CA ALA A 40 12.70 -16.71 6.03
C ALA A 40 13.88 -15.75 5.86
N GLY A 41 13.71 -14.44 6.06
CA GLY A 41 14.80 -13.45 6.00
C GLY A 41 15.99 -13.75 6.91
N ALA A 42 15.78 -14.24 8.14
CA ALA A 42 16.85 -14.60 9.08
C ALA A 42 17.51 -15.95 8.78
N GLN A 43 16.76 -16.93 8.26
CA GLN A 43 17.30 -18.23 7.83
C GLN A 43 17.96 -18.18 6.44
N VAL A 44 17.53 -17.24 5.59
CA VAL A 44 18.04 -16.94 4.24
C VAL A 44 19.20 -15.95 4.29
N ALA A 45 19.24 -14.97 5.20
CA ALA A 45 20.42 -14.11 5.39
C ALA A 45 21.67 -14.90 5.81
N ALA A 46 21.49 -16.09 6.40
CA ALA A 46 22.57 -17.01 6.69
C ALA A 46 22.91 -17.98 5.54
N ARG A 47 22.11 -18.06 4.47
CA ARG A 47 22.26 -19.12 3.44
C ARG A 47 21.91 -18.79 1.97
N VAL A 48 21.39 -17.62 1.62
CA VAL A 48 21.00 -17.33 0.23
C VAL A 48 21.85 -16.21 -0.35
N PRO A 49 22.78 -16.56 -1.26
CA PRO A 49 23.31 -15.59 -2.17
C PRO A 49 22.19 -15.17 -3.14
N ASP A 50 21.92 -13.87 -3.19
CA ASP A 50 21.74 -13.17 -4.46
C ASP A 50 20.65 -13.69 -5.41
N GLN A 51 19.48 -14.13 -4.93
CA GLN A 51 18.34 -14.28 -5.85
C GLN A 51 17.94 -12.87 -6.35
N PRO A 52 18.15 -12.57 -7.64
CA PRO A 52 17.80 -11.26 -8.16
C PRO A 52 16.28 -11.10 -8.07
N LEU A 53 15.85 -9.95 -7.57
CA LEU A 53 14.46 -9.52 -7.71
C LEU A 53 14.21 -9.26 -9.21
N SER A 54 13.85 -10.33 -9.93
CA SER A 54 13.59 -10.29 -11.35
C SER A 54 12.14 -9.92 -11.57
N LEU A 55 11.80 -8.64 -11.36
CA LEU A 55 10.66 -8.11 -12.10
C LEU A 55 10.94 -8.31 -13.59
N ASN A 56 9.95 -8.67 -14.40
CA ASN A 56 10.10 -8.66 -15.85
C ASN A 56 9.94 -7.24 -16.41
N ASP A 57 10.18 -7.04 -17.70
CA ASP A 57 10.11 -5.70 -18.31
C ASP A 57 8.71 -5.11 -18.26
N ARG A 58 7.68 -5.95 -18.32
CA ARG A 58 6.27 -5.54 -18.25
C ARG A 58 5.91 -5.09 -16.82
N GLU A 59 6.37 -5.80 -15.81
CA GLU A 59 6.28 -5.39 -14.40
C GLU A 59 7.11 -4.14 -14.11
N ARG A 60 8.19 -3.87 -14.86
CA ARG A 60 8.97 -2.63 -14.78
C ARG A 60 8.44 -1.50 -15.66
N ALA A 61 7.34 -1.66 -16.37
CA ALA A 61 6.81 -0.64 -17.28
C ALA A 61 5.28 -0.60 -17.35
N PHE A 62 4.59 -1.24 -16.40
CA PHE A 62 3.13 -1.39 -16.44
C PHE A 62 2.37 -0.06 -16.50
N TRP A 63 2.93 1.02 -15.96
CA TRP A 63 2.35 2.36 -16.04
C TRP A 63 2.25 2.91 -17.47
N ASP A 64 2.92 2.28 -18.45
CA ASP A 64 2.88 2.65 -19.88
C ASP A 64 1.78 1.90 -20.65
N MET A 65 1.06 0.98 -20.00
CA MET A 65 -0.11 0.30 -20.59
C MET A 65 -1.21 1.31 -20.91
N GLN A 66 -1.60 1.38 -22.18
CA GLN A 66 -2.52 2.40 -22.72
C GLN A 66 -3.99 2.06 -22.47
N ASP A 67 -4.32 0.78 -22.32
CA ASP A 67 -5.67 0.30 -22.03
C ASP A 67 -5.86 0.18 -20.50
N ASP A 68 -6.93 0.80 -19.98
CA ASP A 68 -7.21 0.81 -18.52
C ASP A 68 -7.70 -0.55 -18.03
N GLU A 69 -8.47 -1.29 -18.84
CA GLU A 69 -8.94 -2.63 -18.49
C GLU A 69 -7.77 -3.62 -18.51
N GLU A 70 -6.86 -3.50 -19.49
CA GLU A 70 -5.63 -4.30 -19.54
C GLU A 70 -4.73 -4.00 -18.34
N LEU A 71 -4.55 -2.71 -18.01
CA LEU A 71 -3.77 -2.30 -16.86
C LEU A 71 -4.37 -2.84 -15.56
N GLU A 72 -5.67 -2.70 -15.36
CA GLU A 72 -6.37 -3.22 -14.18
C GLU A 72 -6.19 -4.75 -14.08
N ALA A 73 -6.43 -5.47 -15.17
CA ALA A 73 -6.23 -6.92 -15.22
C ALA A 73 -4.77 -7.29 -14.89
N PHE A 74 -3.79 -6.59 -15.44
CA PHE A 74 -2.38 -6.80 -15.14
C PHE A 74 -2.08 -6.57 -13.65
N LEU A 75 -2.57 -5.48 -13.06
CA LEU A 75 -2.34 -5.16 -11.64
C LEU A 75 -2.84 -6.27 -10.71
N TYR A 76 -4.02 -6.84 -10.98
CA TYR A 76 -4.63 -7.84 -10.09
C TYR A 76 -4.25 -9.28 -10.41
N SER A 77 -4.05 -9.63 -11.68
CA SER A 77 -3.81 -11.02 -12.13
C SER A 77 -2.35 -11.37 -12.33
N GLU A 78 -1.47 -10.37 -12.52
CA GLU A 78 -0.03 -10.60 -12.76
C GLU A 78 0.83 -9.94 -11.67
N LEU A 79 0.76 -8.61 -11.55
CA LEU A 79 1.63 -7.86 -10.64
C LEU A 79 1.38 -8.21 -9.17
N LEU A 80 0.13 -8.18 -8.72
CA LEU A 80 -0.19 -8.49 -7.32
C LEU A 80 0.26 -9.90 -6.91
N PRO A 81 -0.01 -10.97 -7.68
CA PRO A 81 0.58 -12.29 -7.43
C PRO A 81 2.12 -12.30 -7.39
N THR A 82 2.80 -11.57 -8.28
CA THR A 82 4.26 -11.43 -8.22
C THR A 82 4.72 -10.78 -6.91
N LEU A 83 4.02 -9.74 -6.44
CA LEU A 83 4.35 -9.06 -5.19
C LEU A 83 3.93 -9.86 -3.93
N ASP A 84 2.90 -10.69 -4.04
CA ASP A 84 2.47 -11.66 -3.02
C ASP A 84 3.48 -12.81 -2.86
N SER A 85 4.24 -13.13 -3.91
CA SER A 85 5.36 -14.06 -3.78
C SER A 85 6.28 -13.54 -2.67
N HIS A 86 6.70 -14.40 -1.74
CA HIS A 86 7.32 -13.99 -0.47
C HIS A 86 8.62 -13.18 -0.66
N LEU A 87 8.49 -11.88 -0.96
CA LEU A 87 9.58 -10.94 -1.11
C LEU A 87 10.16 -10.65 0.26
N SER A 88 11.42 -11.02 0.48
CA SER A 88 12.16 -10.64 1.68
C SER A 88 12.14 -9.13 1.91
N GLN A 89 12.37 -8.70 3.15
CA GLN A 89 12.46 -7.27 3.48
C GLN A 89 13.51 -6.55 2.61
N ALA A 90 14.66 -7.19 2.33
CA ALA A 90 15.69 -6.64 1.46
C ALA A 90 15.21 -6.45 0.01
N GLN A 91 14.37 -7.35 -0.48
CA GLN A 91 13.75 -7.26 -1.80
C GLN A 91 12.77 -6.10 -1.89
N TRP A 92 11.92 -5.89 -0.86
CA TRP A 92 11.04 -4.72 -0.78
C TRP A 92 11.79 -3.39 -0.76
N LEU A 93 12.96 -3.32 -0.11
CA LEU A 93 13.79 -2.11 -0.06
C LEU A 93 14.49 -1.78 -1.38
N ARG A 94 14.56 -2.74 -2.31
CA ARG A 94 15.10 -2.56 -3.67
C ARG A 94 14.04 -2.14 -4.68
N LEU A 95 12.77 -2.29 -4.35
CA LEU A 95 11.66 -1.86 -5.21
C LEU A 95 11.53 -0.32 -5.21
N PRO A 96 11.10 0.27 -6.34
CA PRO A 96 10.70 1.68 -6.39
C PRO A 96 9.59 2.00 -5.37
N LEU A 97 9.58 3.24 -4.90
CA LEU A 97 8.77 3.65 -3.73
C LEU A 97 7.26 3.45 -3.92
N GLY A 98 6.78 3.49 -5.17
CA GLY A 98 5.37 3.32 -5.50
C GLY A 98 4.83 1.90 -5.34
N TYR A 99 5.70 0.88 -5.33
CA TYR A 99 5.26 -0.53 -5.28
C TYR A 99 4.61 -0.90 -3.96
N LEU A 100 5.16 -0.45 -2.83
CA LEU A 100 4.61 -0.82 -1.53
C LEU A 100 3.21 -0.20 -1.29
N PRO A 101 2.99 1.10 -1.50
CA PRO A 101 1.64 1.68 -1.42
C PRO A 101 0.65 1.00 -2.38
N LEU A 102 1.07 0.75 -3.62
CA LEU A 102 0.24 0.08 -4.61
C LEU A 102 -0.15 -1.34 -4.17
N TYR A 103 0.83 -2.12 -3.70
CA TYR A 103 0.58 -3.46 -3.15
C TYR A 103 -0.41 -3.44 -1.97
N LEU A 104 -0.25 -2.50 -1.03
CA LEU A 104 -1.13 -2.40 0.13
C LEU A 104 -2.58 -2.12 -0.27
N VAL A 105 -2.80 -1.20 -1.21
CA VAL A 105 -4.14 -0.87 -1.72
C VAL A 105 -4.72 -2.05 -2.52
N LEU A 106 -3.99 -2.60 -3.49
CA LEU A 106 -4.48 -3.72 -4.31
C LEU A 106 -4.80 -4.95 -3.44
N SER A 107 -3.96 -5.26 -2.45
CA SER A 107 -4.17 -6.36 -1.51
C SER A 107 -5.40 -6.15 -0.63
N PHE A 108 -5.66 -4.91 -0.23
CA PHE A 108 -6.83 -4.55 0.56
C PHE A 108 -8.11 -4.69 -0.26
N GLU A 109 -8.14 -4.10 -1.46
CA GLU A 109 -9.29 -4.13 -2.37
C GLU A 109 -9.67 -5.56 -2.79
N ARG A 110 -8.68 -6.43 -3.01
CA ARG A 110 -8.90 -7.83 -3.42
C ARG A 110 -9.68 -8.63 -2.37
N ARG A 111 -9.54 -8.32 -1.07
CA ARG A 111 -10.15 -9.13 0.01
C ARG A 111 -11.68 -9.06 0.04
N ARG A 112 -12.28 -7.97 -0.44
CA ARG A 112 -13.73 -7.73 -0.31
C ARG A 112 -14.38 -7.11 -1.55
N LEU A 113 -13.83 -7.38 -2.75
CA LEU A 113 -14.42 -6.92 -4.02
C LEU A 113 -14.74 -5.40 -4.00
N PHE A 114 -13.83 -4.59 -3.46
CA PHE A 114 -13.93 -3.12 -3.42
C PHE A 114 -14.99 -2.49 -2.49
N GLU A 115 -15.55 -3.22 -1.52
CA GLU A 115 -16.51 -2.66 -0.54
C GLU A 115 -15.87 -1.83 0.62
N GLY A 116 -14.66 -1.30 0.42
CA GLY A 116 -14.08 -0.28 1.31
C GLY A 116 -13.95 -0.71 2.78
N TRP A 117 -14.44 0.13 3.70
CA TRP A 117 -14.32 -0.02 5.16
C TRP A 117 -14.83 -1.35 5.73
N THR A 118 -15.63 -2.13 5.00
CA THR A 118 -16.08 -3.46 5.46
C THR A 118 -14.89 -4.42 5.66
N ALA A 119 -13.80 -4.23 4.91
CA ALA A 119 -12.56 -4.98 5.08
C ALA A 119 -11.75 -4.54 6.32
N ALA A 120 -12.10 -3.42 6.97
CA ALA A 120 -11.37 -2.87 8.12
C ALA A 120 -11.35 -3.82 9.32
N ARG A 121 -12.45 -4.56 9.57
CA ARG A 121 -12.59 -5.47 10.72
C ARG A 121 -11.68 -6.69 10.63
N GLU A 122 -11.31 -7.07 9.42
CA GLU A 122 -10.50 -8.26 9.13
C GLU A 122 -9.00 -7.95 9.03
N LEU A 123 -8.64 -6.67 9.18
CA LEU A 123 -7.25 -6.24 9.22
C LEU A 123 -6.74 -6.28 10.66
N PRO A 124 -5.87 -7.25 11.02
CA PRO A 124 -5.35 -7.32 12.38
C PRO A 124 -4.39 -6.17 12.66
N GLY A 125 -4.42 -5.64 13.89
CA GLY A 125 -3.48 -4.63 14.37
C GLY A 125 -3.52 -3.34 13.56
N ASN A 126 -2.37 -2.71 13.33
CA ASN A 126 -2.22 -1.36 12.77
C ASN A 126 -2.46 -1.29 11.25
N ARG A 127 -2.84 -2.40 10.60
CA ARG A 127 -2.81 -2.50 9.13
C ARG A 127 -3.71 -1.51 8.40
N LEU A 128 -4.85 -1.18 8.99
CA LEU A 128 -5.75 -0.19 8.41
C LEU A 128 -5.11 1.21 8.32
N GLN A 129 -4.23 1.55 9.27
CA GLN A 129 -3.46 2.79 9.22
C GLN A 129 -2.57 2.83 7.97
N TYR A 130 -1.85 1.74 7.67
CA TYR A 130 -0.95 1.70 6.53
C TYR A 130 -1.68 1.69 5.19
N VAL A 131 -2.83 1.01 5.13
CA VAL A 131 -3.72 1.07 3.96
C VAL A 131 -4.21 2.51 3.74
N SER A 132 -4.67 3.17 4.81
CA SER A 132 -5.04 4.59 4.77
C SER A 132 -3.89 5.48 4.28
N GLU A 133 -2.68 5.32 4.84
CA GLU A 133 -1.51 6.08 4.39
C GLU A 133 -1.16 5.80 2.92
N ALA A 134 -1.29 4.55 2.47
CA ALA A 134 -1.06 4.15 1.08
C ALA A 134 -2.06 4.80 0.11
N TYR A 135 -3.34 4.86 0.44
CA TYR A 135 -4.33 5.63 -0.34
C TYR A 135 -3.92 7.11 -0.46
N GLY A 136 -3.43 7.72 0.63
CA GLY A 136 -2.93 9.09 0.61
C GLY A 136 -1.76 9.28 -0.36
N VAL A 137 -0.78 8.36 -0.34
CA VAL A 137 0.36 8.38 -1.28
C VAL A 137 -0.10 8.25 -2.74
N LEU A 138 -1.16 7.46 -2.99
CA LEU A 138 -1.72 7.23 -4.32
C LEU A 138 -2.75 8.31 -4.74
N GLY A 139 -2.77 9.46 -4.06
CA GLY A 139 -3.61 10.59 -4.42
C GLY A 139 -5.09 10.45 -4.04
N LEU A 140 -5.46 9.43 -3.27
CA LEU A 140 -6.81 9.13 -2.78
C LEU A 140 -6.96 9.61 -1.33
N HIS A 141 -6.75 10.92 -1.11
CA HIS A 141 -6.66 11.52 0.23
C HIS A 141 -7.98 11.43 1.00
N GLU A 142 -9.11 11.56 0.32
CA GLU A 142 -10.44 11.49 0.92
C GLU A 142 -10.77 10.07 1.38
N GLU A 143 -10.38 9.04 0.62
CA GLU A 143 -10.48 7.64 1.03
C GLU A 143 -9.60 7.36 2.24
N ALA A 144 -8.34 7.82 2.19
CA ALA A 144 -7.41 7.73 3.31
C ALA A 144 -8.02 8.32 4.59
N MET A 145 -8.59 9.53 4.50
CA MET A 145 -9.22 10.18 5.64
C MET A 145 -10.46 9.42 6.14
N ALA A 146 -11.26 8.83 5.25
CA ALA A 146 -12.43 8.03 5.63
C ALA A 146 -11.99 6.76 6.39
N LEU A 147 -11.00 6.03 5.88
CA LEU A 147 -10.45 4.84 6.54
C LEU A 147 -9.73 5.18 7.86
N TYR A 148 -9.11 6.35 7.97
CA TYR A 148 -8.56 6.86 9.22
C TYR A 148 -9.64 7.06 10.30
N GLN A 149 -10.83 7.56 9.94
CA GLN A 149 -11.93 7.67 10.91
C GLN A 149 -12.44 6.31 11.36
N VAL A 150 -12.57 5.35 10.44
CA VAL A 150 -12.92 3.96 10.76
C VAL A 150 -11.91 3.37 11.74
N ARG A 151 -10.61 3.60 11.49
CA ARG A 151 -9.54 3.18 12.40
C ARG A 151 -9.71 3.79 13.79
N LYS A 152 -9.87 5.11 13.86
CA LYS A 152 -10.05 5.82 15.13
C LYS A 152 -11.22 5.25 15.93
N ARG A 153 -12.33 4.93 15.27
CA ARG A 153 -13.48 4.32 15.92
C ARG A 153 -13.17 2.92 16.47
N LEU A 154 -12.49 2.08 15.69
CA LEU A 154 -12.05 0.75 16.15
C LEU A 154 -11.13 0.85 17.38
N ASP A 155 -10.18 1.78 17.38
CA ASP A 155 -9.28 2.00 18.52
C ASP A 155 -10.04 2.50 19.76
N GLU A 156 -10.99 3.43 19.59
CA GLU A 156 -11.83 3.94 20.68
C GLU A 156 -12.69 2.85 21.31
N ASP A 157 -13.32 1.99 20.51
CA ASP A 157 -14.16 0.90 21.01
C ASP A 157 -13.34 -0.20 21.71
N ALA A 158 -12.14 -0.51 21.19
CA ALA A 158 -11.20 -1.43 21.83
C ALA A 158 -10.73 -0.93 23.21
N ILE A 159 -10.49 0.38 23.35
CA ILE A 159 -10.02 0.99 24.61
C ILE A 159 -11.16 1.19 25.62
N THR A 160 -12.31 1.67 25.16
CA THR A 160 -13.33 2.27 26.04
C THR A 160 -14.43 1.30 26.42
N HIS A 161 -14.76 0.35 25.54
CA HIS A 161 -15.99 -0.43 25.68
C HIS A 161 -15.75 -1.94 25.75
N GLY A 162 -14.54 -2.42 25.44
CA GLY A 162 -14.25 -3.87 25.37
C GLY A 162 -15.20 -4.63 24.44
N ARG A 163 -15.86 -3.92 23.52
CA ARG A 163 -16.87 -4.43 22.59
C ARG A 163 -16.35 -4.27 21.17
N GLU A 164 -16.76 -5.19 20.30
CA GLU A 164 -16.53 -5.03 18.87
C GLU A 164 -17.43 -3.90 18.33
N SER A 165 -16.86 -2.93 17.61
CA SER A 165 -17.63 -1.87 16.93
C SER A 165 -18.66 -2.50 16.00
N GLU A 166 -19.92 -2.09 16.07
CA GLU A 166 -20.95 -2.55 15.14
C GLU A 166 -20.71 -1.99 13.72
N ASP A 167 -21.19 -2.69 12.69
CA ASP A 167 -21.03 -2.24 11.30
C ASP A 167 -21.65 -0.85 11.07
N ALA A 168 -22.74 -0.53 11.75
CA ALA A 168 -23.37 0.79 11.69
C ALA A 168 -22.45 1.91 12.22
N ASP A 169 -21.68 1.65 13.28
CA ASP A 169 -20.73 2.61 13.85
C ASP A 169 -19.56 2.85 12.89
N LEU A 170 -19.06 1.78 12.26
CA LEU A 170 -17.96 1.86 11.29
C LEU A 170 -18.40 2.54 10.00
N GLN A 171 -19.62 2.27 9.53
CA GLN A 171 -20.23 2.97 8.40
C GLN A 171 -20.39 4.46 8.70
N ALA A 172 -20.87 4.80 9.90
CA ALA A 172 -21.01 6.19 10.34
C ALA A 172 -19.65 6.90 10.40
N ALA A 173 -18.61 6.22 10.91
CA ALA A 173 -17.25 6.75 10.92
C ALA A 173 -16.71 6.97 9.50
N TYR A 174 -16.93 6.01 8.59
CA TYR A 174 -16.50 6.11 7.20
C TYR A 174 -17.20 7.25 6.44
N THR A 175 -18.49 7.45 6.69
CA THR A 175 -19.33 8.46 6.02
C THR A 175 -19.33 9.82 6.72
N LEU A 176 -18.57 9.99 7.80
CA LEU A 176 -18.45 11.23 8.56
C LEU A 176 -18.02 12.43 7.69
N ARG A 177 -17.30 12.16 6.60
CA ARG A 177 -16.86 13.16 5.63
C ARG A 177 -17.29 12.75 4.23
N THR A 178 -17.52 13.74 3.38
CA THR A 178 -17.74 13.50 1.95
C THR A 178 -16.50 12.82 1.35
N ASN A 179 -16.70 11.63 0.80
CA ASN A 179 -15.68 10.85 0.14
C ASN A 179 -16.11 10.55 -1.31
N PRO A 180 -15.54 11.23 -2.33
CA PRO A 180 -15.89 10.97 -3.73
C PRO A 180 -15.42 9.60 -4.22
N PHE A 181 -14.57 8.91 -3.45
CA PHE A 181 -13.99 7.61 -3.78
C PHE A 181 -14.62 6.46 -2.99
N SER A 182 -15.78 6.67 -2.36
CA SER A 182 -16.48 5.59 -1.64
C SER A 182 -16.90 4.46 -2.59
N ASP A 183 -17.18 4.78 -3.85
CA ASP A 183 -17.45 3.80 -4.91
C ASP A 183 -16.14 3.18 -5.42
N GLY A 184 -16.08 1.85 -5.40
CA GLY A 184 -14.91 1.08 -5.83
C GLY A 184 -14.48 1.30 -7.27
N ARG A 185 -15.43 1.53 -8.20
CA ARG A 185 -15.13 1.79 -9.61
C ARG A 185 -14.52 3.17 -9.79
N VAL A 186 -15.08 4.18 -9.11
CA VAL A 186 -14.54 5.55 -9.15
C VAL A 186 -13.12 5.58 -8.55
N ARG A 187 -12.92 4.88 -7.44
CA ARG A 187 -11.63 4.74 -6.78
C ARG A 187 -10.62 3.99 -7.64
N GLY A 188 -11.02 2.87 -8.26
CA GLY A 188 -10.21 2.11 -9.21
C GLY A 188 -9.76 2.95 -10.40
N ALA A 189 -10.68 3.65 -11.06
CA ALA A 189 -10.35 4.55 -12.18
C ALA A 189 -9.37 5.66 -11.78
N GLN A 190 -9.53 6.23 -10.58
CA GLN A 190 -8.61 7.24 -10.07
C GLN A 190 -7.23 6.66 -9.74
N LEU A 191 -7.17 5.42 -9.23
CA LEU A 191 -5.92 4.70 -8.98
C LEU A 191 -5.14 4.46 -10.29
N LEU A 192 -5.80 3.95 -11.34
CA LEU A 192 -5.19 3.71 -12.65
C LEU A 192 -4.62 5.02 -13.24
N LYS A 193 -5.41 6.10 -13.16
CA LYS A 193 -4.99 7.43 -13.59
C LYS A 193 -3.79 7.95 -12.81
N PHE A 194 -3.72 7.68 -11.50
CA PHE A 194 -2.56 8.05 -10.69
C PHE A 194 -1.31 7.29 -11.12
N VAL A 195 -1.42 5.97 -11.30
CA VAL A 195 -0.33 5.08 -11.74
C VAL A 195 0.31 5.64 -13.03
N ARG A 196 -0.52 5.96 -14.04
CA ARG A 196 -0.06 6.50 -15.32
C ARG A 196 0.61 7.86 -15.23
N ARG A 197 0.13 8.72 -14.33
CA ARG A 197 0.65 10.10 -14.18
C ARG A 197 1.90 10.18 -13.33
N SER A 198 2.23 9.11 -12.61
CA SER A 198 3.33 9.08 -11.65
C SER A 198 4.38 8.00 -11.96
N PRO A 199 4.85 7.87 -13.21
CA PRO A 199 5.79 6.81 -13.59
C PRO A 199 7.09 6.86 -12.78
N ARG A 200 7.48 8.05 -12.30
CA ARG A 200 8.65 8.26 -11.44
C ARG A 200 8.59 7.51 -10.10
N LEU A 201 7.40 7.13 -9.62
CA LEU A 201 7.26 6.32 -8.41
C LEU A 201 7.55 4.84 -8.64
N TYR A 202 7.48 4.39 -9.89
CA TYR A 202 7.55 2.98 -10.28
C TYR A 202 8.78 2.67 -11.14
N ALA A 203 9.39 3.68 -11.76
CA ALA A 203 10.68 3.55 -12.43
C ALA A 203 11.80 3.46 -11.38
N ALA A 204 12.77 2.57 -11.61
CA ALA A 204 14.01 2.58 -10.84
C ALA A 204 14.76 3.88 -11.12
N GLU A 205 15.26 4.55 -10.08
CA GLU A 205 16.25 5.62 -10.25
C GLU A 205 17.51 4.99 -10.86
N THR A 206 17.79 5.31 -12.13
CA THR A 206 19.06 5.01 -12.81
C THR A 206 20.19 5.86 -12.25
#